data_AF-A0A0D2EHJ0-F1
#
_entry.id   AF-A0A0D2EHJ0-F1
#
_cell.length_a   1.000
_cell.length_b   1.000
_cell.length_c   1.000
_cell.angle_alpha   90.00
_cell.angle_beta   90.00
_cell.angle_gamma   90.00
#
_symmetry.space_group_name_H-M   'P 1'
#
loop_
_entity.id
_entity.type
_entity.pdbx_description
1 polymer ?
#
loop_
_entity_poly.entity_id
_entity_poly.type
_entity_poly.pdbx_seq_one_letter_code
_entity_poly.pdbx_strand_id
1 'polypeptide(L)'
;MPCEMLAHPGQGKRVFIKDITYYLFPPEQQPARIAPSLLTKKRGIGTDTAVNGVNGTNGVNGVNGVNGHVPSAKPPFPYPTEGEPGNPTVVPRALLEQFHFTFLIRDPHSSIPSYYRCCIPPLDDMTGWYVFYPSEAGYDELRRFFDYARESGLVGKKITGQANGVAHGDADKPEICMIDADDLLDDPEGVLRAYCKSVGLEFTLDMLNWDNEEDHERAKAAFEKWKGWHEDAIDSTDLKPRAHKKVAKTEAQWDAEWKEKYGEEGAKIIRDTVDKNMDHYLYLKQFVLKA
;
A
#
# COMPACT_ATOMS: atom_id res chain seq x y z
N MET A 1 2.89 18.93 -0.30
CA MET A 1 3.50 17.90 0.57
C MET A 1 5.00 18.09 0.50
N PRO A 2 5.68 18.58 1.56
CA PRO A 2 7.11 18.75 1.51
C PRO A 2 7.75 17.36 1.41
N CYS A 3 8.35 17.14 0.24
CA CYS A 3 9.01 15.92 -0.17
C CYS A 3 10.46 16.06 0.28
N GLU A 4 10.84 15.47 1.42
CA GLU A 4 12.25 15.29 1.75
C GLU A 4 12.78 14.06 0.99
N MET A 5 12.98 14.25 -0.31
CA MET A 5 13.89 13.42 -1.08
C MET A 5 15.23 14.14 -1.17
N LEU A 6 16.25 13.58 -0.53
CA LEU A 6 17.61 13.37 -1.06
C LEU A 6 18.35 12.52 -0.01
N ALA A 7 18.71 11.28 -0.32
CA ALA A 7 19.65 10.50 0.49
C ALA A 7 20.98 10.38 -0.25
N HIS A 8 22.05 10.77 0.43
CA HIS A 8 23.43 10.46 0.08
C HIS A 8 23.73 8.96 0.28
N PRO A 9 24.71 8.37 -0.42
CA PRO A 9 25.13 6.99 -0.19
C PRO A 9 25.71 6.87 1.23
N GLY A 10 25.06 6.09 2.10
CA GLY A 10 25.54 5.84 3.47
C GLY A 10 24.47 5.82 4.58
N GLN A 11 23.23 6.24 4.31
CA GLN A 11 22.12 6.06 5.25
C GLN A 11 21.50 4.68 5.04
N GLY A 12 21.23 3.95 6.13
CA GLY A 12 20.67 2.60 6.10
C GLY A 12 19.30 2.49 5.40
N LYS A 13 18.74 1.28 5.40
CA LYS A 13 17.42 1.02 4.80
C LYS A 13 16.36 1.94 5.44
N ARG A 14 15.56 2.62 4.61
CA ARG A 14 14.44 3.45 5.05
C ARG A 14 13.14 2.71 4.78
N VAL A 15 12.21 2.77 5.73
CA VAL A 15 10.87 2.19 5.56
C VAL A 15 9.97 3.24 4.91
N PHE A 16 9.27 2.83 3.86
CA PHE A 16 8.18 3.59 3.25
C PHE A 16 6.90 2.79 3.40
N ILE A 17 5.93 3.31 4.14
CA ILE A 17 4.63 2.68 4.34
C ILE A 17 3.62 3.41 3.48
N LYS A 18 2.89 2.64 2.66
CA LYS A 18 1.71 3.13 1.95
C LYS A 18 0.49 2.42 2.53
N ASP A 19 -0.50 3.22 2.89
CA ASP A 19 -1.82 2.85 3.41
C ASP A 19 -2.62 1.99 2.42
N ILE A 20 -2.73 2.43 1.16
CA ILE A 20 -3.41 1.69 0.09
C ILE A 20 -2.68 1.82 -1.25
N THR A 21 -2.57 0.69 -1.98
CA THR A 21 -1.95 0.63 -3.31
C THR A 21 -2.80 1.33 -4.39
N TYR A 22 -4.09 1.56 -4.11
CA TYR A 22 -5.07 2.21 -5.00
C TYR A 22 -4.51 3.45 -5.73
N TYR A 23 -3.82 4.34 -5.01
CA TYR A 23 -3.29 5.59 -5.58
C TYR A 23 -2.03 5.43 -6.44
N LEU A 24 -1.50 4.21 -6.57
CA LEU A 24 -0.45 3.90 -7.54
C LEU A 24 -1.02 3.53 -8.90
N PHE A 25 -2.35 3.37 -9.02
CA PHE A 25 -3.03 2.94 -10.23
C PHE A 25 -3.85 4.07 -10.83
N PRO A 26 -4.05 4.06 -12.15
CA PRO A 26 -5.05 4.93 -12.78
C PRO A 26 -6.46 4.55 -12.29
N PRO A 27 -7.36 5.52 -12.09
CA PRO A 27 -8.72 5.25 -11.66
C PRO A 27 -9.47 4.41 -12.72
N GLU A 28 -10.48 3.66 -12.27
CA GLU A 28 -11.43 2.94 -13.14
C GLU A 28 -10.76 1.99 -14.15
N GLN A 29 -9.60 1.41 -13.80
CA GLN A 29 -8.83 0.50 -14.66
C GLN A 29 -8.42 1.09 -16.02
N GLN A 30 -8.36 2.42 -16.14
CA GLN A 30 -7.86 3.07 -17.35
C GLN A 30 -6.41 2.62 -17.66
N PRO A 31 -5.95 2.75 -18.91
CA PRO A 31 -4.55 2.48 -19.24
C PRO A 31 -3.59 3.34 -18.41
N ALA A 32 -2.56 2.70 -17.85
CA ALA A 32 -1.58 3.38 -17.01
C ALA A 32 -0.74 4.39 -17.80
N ARG A 33 -0.59 5.59 -17.23
CA ARG A 33 0.25 6.68 -17.71
C ARG A 33 1.10 7.18 -16.55
N ILE A 34 2.36 7.52 -16.78
CA ILE A 34 3.27 7.92 -15.70
C ILE A 34 2.88 9.29 -15.13
N ALA A 35 2.73 9.41 -13.82
CA ALA A 35 2.40 10.69 -13.20
C ALA A 35 3.44 11.76 -13.60
N PRO A 36 3.04 12.94 -14.11
CA PRO A 36 3.98 13.96 -14.58
C PRO A 36 5.00 14.41 -13.53
N SER A 37 4.64 14.34 -12.25
CA SER A 37 5.52 14.65 -11.11
C SER A 37 6.64 13.64 -10.91
N LEU A 38 6.53 12.43 -11.44
CA LEU A 38 7.50 11.35 -11.34
C LEU A 38 8.43 11.27 -12.56
N LEU A 39 8.21 12.08 -13.58
CA LEU A 39 9.12 12.19 -14.71
C LEU A 39 10.41 12.89 -14.28
N THR A 40 11.53 12.21 -14.43
CA THR A 40 12.85 12.79 -14.18
C THR A 40 13.08 13.95 -15.14
N LYS A 41 13.12 15.20 -14.63
CA LYS A 41 13.51 16.35 -15.43
C LYS A 41 14.97 16.17 -15.84
N LYS A 42 15.25 15.89 -17.13
CA LYS A 42 16.62 15.98 -17.66
C LYS A 42 17.09 17.42 -17.48
N ARG A 43 17.99 17.67 -16.52
CA ARG A 43 18.79 18.91 -16.48
C ARG A 43 19.76 18.85 -17.65
N GLY A 44 19.37 19.40 -18.80
CA GLY A 44 20.30 19.59 -19.91
C GLY A 44 21.34 20.65 -19.55
N ILE A 45 22.61 20.25 -19.46
CA ILE A 45 23.70 21.16 -19.81
C ILE A 45 23.66 21.20 -21.34
N GLY A 46 23.32 22.35 -21.90
CA GLY A 46 23.13 22.51 -23.33
C GLY A 46 24.41 22.22 -24.10
N THR A 47 24.32 21.28 -25.05
CA THR A 47 24.95 21.41 -26.36
C THR A 47 24.00 20.79 -27.39
N ASP A 48 23.54 21.63 -28.31
CA ASP A 48 22.67 21.26 -29.42
C ASP A 48 23.31 20.18 -30.31
N THR A 49 22.55 19.15 -30.66
CA THR A 49 22.52 18.63 -32.03
C THR A 49 21.12 18.12 -32.32
N ALA A 50 20.50 18.78 -33.30
CA ALA A 50 19.13 18.55 -33.74
C ALA A 50 18.91 17.15 -34.33
N VAL A 51 17.81 16.51 -33.94
CA VAL A 51 17.09 15.59 -34.83
C VAL A 51 15.59 15.82 -34.64
N ASN A 52 14.92 16.15 -35.76
CA ASN A 52 13.53 16.56 -35.86
C ASN A 52 12.54 15.38 -35.78
N GLY A 53 11.35 15.67 -35.24
CA GLY A 53 10.09 14.95 -35.43
C GLY A 53 9.44 14.59 -34.09
N VAL A 54 8.32 15.16 -33.62
CA VAL A 54 7.16 15.72 -34.33
C VAL A 54 6.56 16.86 -33.51
N ASN A 55 6.11 17.90 -34.21
CA ASN A 55 5.60 19.15 -33.70
C ASN A 55 4.06 19.11 -33.61
N GLY A 56 3.52 19.75 -32.58
CA GLY A 56 2.10 20.10 -32.41
C GLY A 56 1.96 21.02 -31.20
N THR A 57 2.54 22.23 -31.23
CA THR A 57 1.89 23.56 -31.40
C THR A 57 0.76 23.81 -30.40
N ASN A 58 0.68 24.84 -29.55
CA ASN A 58 1.34 26.14 -29.31
C ASN A 58 1.10 26.45 -27.81
N GLY A 59 1.97 27.04 -26.98
CA GLY A 59 2.83 28.20 -27.20
C GLY A 59 2.22 29.43 -26.50
N VAL A 60 2.55 29.69 -25.23
CA VAL A 60 2.64 31.06 -24.68
C VAL A 60 3.78 31.15 -23.66
N ASN A 61 4.58 32.20 -23.84
CA ASN A 61 5.86 32.54 -23.23
C ASN A 61 5.89 32.62 -21.70
N GLY A 62 7.10 32.44 -21.18
CA GLY A 62 7.42 32.50 -19.76
C GLY A 62 7.13 33.83 -19.09
N VAL A 63 6.68 33.73 -17.84
CA VAL A 63 6.89 34.72 -16.79
C VAL A 63 7.07 33.96 -15.47
N ASN A 64 7.96 34.50 -14.65
CA ASN A 64 8.37 34.16 -13.29
C ASN A 64 7.41 33.33 -12.43
N GLY A 65 8.02 32.52 -11.57
CA GLY A 65 7.35 31.61 -10.65
C GLY A 65 6.28 32.27 -9.80
N VAL A 66 5.10 31.65 -9.81
CA VAL A 66 4.14 31.64 -8.71
C VAL A 66 3.38 30.32 -8.83
N ASN A 67 3.15 29.64 -7.70
CA ASN A 67 2.19 28.55 -7.60
C ASN A 67 0.84 29.01 -8.17
N GLY A 68 0.49 28.52 -9.35
CA GLY A 68 -0.79 28.78 -10.00
C GLY A 68 -1.43 27.47 -10.41
N HIS A 69 -2.00 26.76 -9.44
CA HIS A 69 -2.94 25.70 -9.75
C HIS A 69 -4.20 26.39 -10.30
N VAL A 70 -4.30 26.49 -11.63
CA VAL A 70 -5.60 26.75 -12.24
C VAL A 70 -6.40 25.48 -11.98
N PRO A 71 -7.53 25.53 -11.24
CA PRO A 71 -8.35 24.35 -11.02
C PRO A 71 -8.97 23.99 -12.37
N SER A 72 -8.33 23.06 -13.08
CA SER A 72 -8.98 22.27 -14.11
C SER A 72 -10.18 21.61 -13.46
N ALA A 73 -11.39 21.96 -13.88
CA ALA A 73 -12.62 21.31 -13.43
C ALA A 73 -12.70 19.82 -13.81
N LYS A 74 -11.74 19.33 -14.61
CA LYS A 74 -11.64 17.93 -15.01
C LYS A 74 -10.48 17.24 -14.29
N PRO A 75 -10.68 16.01 -13.78
CA PRO A 75 -9.61 15.22 -13.20
C PRO A 75 -8.50 15.01 -14.25
N PRO A 76 -7.22 14.96 -13.84
CA PRO A 76 -6.08 14.97 -14.77
C PRO A 76 -5.84 13.62 -15.48
N PHE A 77 -6.85 12.73 -15.49
CA PHE A 77 -6.75 11.36 -16.00
C PHE A 77 -7.45 11.21 -17.38
N PRO A 78 -6.90 10.41 -18.30
CA PRO A 78 -5.54 9.87 -18.24
C PRO A 78 -4.49 10.98 -18.31
N TYR A 79 -3.34 10.80 -17.67
CA TYR A 79 -2.25 11.78 -17.77
C TYR A 79 -1.79 11.93 -19.23
N PRO A 80 -1.31 13.12 -19.65
CA PRO A 80 -0.83 13.37 -21.01
C PRO A 80 0.55 12.74 -21.31
N THR A 81 1.06 11.94 -20.38
CA THR A 81 2.33 11.24 -20.44
C THR A 81 2.15 9.85 -21.03
N GLU A 82 3.24 9.25 -21.48
CA GLU A 82 3.20 7.84 -21.89
C GLU A 82 3.26 6.90 -20.68
N GLY A 83 2.70 5.71 -20.88
CA GLY A 83 2.84 4.59 -19.95
C GLY A 83 4.08 3.75 -20.31
N GLU A 84 4.52 2.91 -19.39
CA GLU A 84 5.56 1.92 -19.65
C GLU A 84 4.90 0.57 -19.99
N PRO A 85 5.35 -0.14 -21.05
CA PRO A 85 4.78 -1.43 -21.41
C PRO A 85 4.77 -2.42 -20.23
N GLY A 86 3.59 -2.97 -19.94
CA GLY A 86 3.39 -3.95 -18.87
C GLY A 86 3.39 -3.39 -17.44
N ASN A 87 3.74 -2.11 -17.23
CA ASN A 87 3.65 -1.47 -15.92
C ASN A 87 2.21 -0.96 -15.69
N PRO A 88 1.45 -1.51 -14.74
CA PRO A 88 0.06 -1.11 -14.52
C PRO A 88 -0.06 0.15 -13.64
N THR A 89 1.05 0.73 -13.19
CA THR A 89 1.08 1.83 -12.23
C THR A 89 1.36 3.18 -12.89
N VAL A 90 1.05 4.26 -12.17
CA VAL A 90 1.46 5.63 -12.54
C VAL A 90 2.92 5.93 -12.16
N VAL A 91 3.64 4.95 -11.61
CA VAL A 91 5.01 5.09 -11.08
C VAL A 91 6.01 4.48 -12.06
N PRO A 92 7.09 5.19 -12.44
CA PRO A 92 8.10 4.62 -13.33
C PRO A 92 8.75 3.36 -12.74
N ARG A 93 9.01 2.36 -13.57
CA ARG A 93 9.69 1.12 -13.18
C ARG A 93 11.03 1.41 -12.51
N ALA A 94 11.82 2.33 -13.07
CA ALA A 94 13.13 2.71 -12.53
C ALA A 94 13.06 3.28 -11.10
N LEU A 95 11.91 3.82 -10.68
CA LEU A 95 11.69 4.24 -9.30
C LEU A 95 11.28 3.04 -8.44
N LEU A 96 10.39 2.18 -8.93
CA LEU A 96 9.98 0.96 -8.23
C LEU A 96 11.15 0.02 -7.94
N GLU A 97 12.14 -0.07 -8.83
CA GLU A 97 13.37 -0.88 -8.65
C GLU A 97 14.26 -0.42 -7.47
N GLN A 98 13.99 0.75 -6.90
CA GLN A 98 14.72 1.27 -5.72
C GLN A 98 14.16 0.75 -4.40
N PHE A 99 13.03 0.02 -4.44
CA PHE A 99 12.35 -0.48 -3.26
C PHE A 99 12.51 -1.99 -3.09
N HIS A 100 12.52 -2.42 -1.83
CA HIS A 100 12.18 -3.79 -1.47
C HIS A 100 10.70 -3.82 -1.08
N PHE A 101 9.92 -4.75 -1.64
CA PHE A 101 8.48 -4.79 -1.44
C PHE A 101 8.08 -5.82 -0.38
N THR A 102 7.24 -5.38 0.55
CA THR A 102 6.50 -6.24 1.47
C THR A 102 5.03 -5.91 1.35
N PHE A 103 4.20 -6.95 1.38
CA PHE A 103 2.77 -6.84 1.20
C PHE A 103 2.09 -7.26 2.51
N LEU A 104 1.14 -6.45 3.00
CA LEU A 104 0.31 -6.77 4.15
C LEU A 104 -1.12 -6.93 3.66
N ILE A 105 -1.71 -8.10 3.92
CA ILE A 105 -3.11 -8.40 3.58
C ILE A 105 -3.90 -8.69 4.84
N ARG A 106 -5.21 -8.44 4.79
CA ARG A 106 -6.16 -8.75 5.86
C ARG A 106 -7.42 -9.32 5.25
N ASP A 107 -8.06 -10.26 5.92
CA ASP A 107 -9.36 -10.81 5.52
C ASP A 107 -10.39 -9.68 5.30
N PRO A 108 -10.98 -9.54 4.09
CA PRO A 108 -12.04 -8.57 3.79
C PRO A 108 -13.20 -8.56 4.80
N HIS A 109 -13.58 -9.71 5.35
CA HIS A 109 -14.62 -9.79 6.39
C HIS A 109 -14.28 -8.97 7.64
N SER A 110 -13.00 -8.67 7.87
CA SER A 110 -12.53 -7.87 9.00
C SER A 110 -12.08 -6.47 8.60
N SER A 111 -11.43 -6.31 7.44
CA SER A 111 -10.91 -5.01 7.00
C SER A 111 -12.01 -4.08 6.49
N ILE A 112 -12.97 -4.56 5.69
CA ILE A 112 -14.03 -3.74 5.12
C ILE A 112 -14.96 -3.14 6.18
N PRO A 113 -15.52 -3.90 7.14
CA PRO A 113 -16.34 -3.29 8.20
C PRO A 113 -15.52 -2.38 9.14
N SER A 114 -14.21 -2.59 9.24
CA SER A 114 -13.30 -1.71 9.97
C SER A 114 -13.13 -0.37 9.25
N TYR A 115 -12.93 -0.40 7.93
CA TYR A 115 -12.86 0.81 7.10
C TYR A 115 -14.22 1.52 7.06
N TYR A 116 -15.31 0.80 6.83
CA TYR A 116 -16.67 1.37 6.83
C TYR A 116 -16.98 2.11 8.14
N ARG A 117 -16.57 1.54 9.29
CA ARG A 117 -16.72 2.19 10.61
C ARG A 117 -16.02 3.55 10.67
N CYS A 118 -14.88 3.72 10.00
CA CYS A 118 -14.13 4.99 9.96
C CYS A 118 -14.83 6.08 9.11
N CYS A 119 -15.86 5.70 8.34
CA CYS A 119 -16.57 6.58 7.42
C CYS A 119 -18.00 6.93 7.88
N ILE A 120 -18.36 6.60 9.12
CA ILE A 120 -19.71 6.82 9.67
C ILE A 120 -19.64 7.40 11.10
N PRO A 121 -20.73 8.00 11.61
CA PRO A 121 -20.77 8.49 12.98
C PRO A 121 -20.55 7.40 14.05
N PRO A 122 -19.87 7.73 15.16
CA PRO A 122 -19.27 9.03 15.49
C PRO A 122 -17.81 9.20 15.00
N LEU A 123 -17.26 8.23 14.25
CA LEU A 123 -15.84 8.19 13.94
C LEU A 123 -15.47 9.09 12.75
N ASP A 124 -16.40 9.30 11.82
CA ASP A 124 -16.27 10.24 10.71
C ASP A 124 -15.96 11.68 11.14
N ASP A 125 -16.51 12.14 12.27
CA ASP A 125 -16.18 13.45 12.87
C ASP A 125 -14.69 13.57 13.20
N MET A 126 -14.05 12.47 13.63
CA MET A 126 -12.64 12.45 13.98
C MET A 126 -11.74 12.19 12.77
N THR A 127 -12.15 11.31 11.86
CA THR A 127 -11.37 10.97 10.66
C THR A 127 -11.47 12.04 9.58
N GLY A 128 -12.58 12.80 9.55
CA GLY A 128 -12.93 13.73 8.48
C GLY A 128 -13.43 13.04 7.20
N TRP A 129 -13.69 11.73 7.26
CA TRP A 129 -14.19 10.94 6.12
C TRP A 129 -15.67 10.62 6.31
N TYR A 130 -16.53 11.28 5.55
CA TYR A 130 -17.99 11.12 5.66
C TYR A 130 -18.59 10.22 4.58
N VAL A 131 -17.74 9.64 3.73
CA VAL A 131 -18.15 8.81 2.59
C VAL A 131 -17.24 7.59 2.55
N PHE A 132 -17.87 6.42 2.51
CA PHE A 132 -17.19 5.16 2.24
C PHE A 132 -17.03 4.98 0.73
N TYR A 133 -15.80 4.75 0.27
CA TYR A 133 -15.50 4.46 -1.13
C TYR A 133 -15.12 2.98 -1.28
N PRO A 134 -16.03 2.10 -1.75
CA PRO A 134 -15.73 0.68 -1.94
C PRO A 134 -14.51 0.41 -2.84
N SER A 135 -14.23 1.32 -3.78
CA SER A 135 -13.05 1.26 -4.65
C SER A 135 -11.72 1.40 -3.90
N GLU A 136 -11.71 2.04 -2.73
CA GLU A 136 -10.50 2.22 -1.92
C GLU A 136 -10.17 0.98 -1.06
N ALA A 137 -10.97 -0.09 -1.15
CA ALA A 137 -10.65 -1.38 -0.52
C ALA A 137 -9.27 -1.92 -1.00
N GLY A 138 -8.88 -1.64 -2.25
CA GLY A 138 -7.50 -1.77 -2.72
C GLY A 138 -6.99 -3.17 -3.02
N TYR A 139 -7.80 -4.23 -2.90
CA TYR A 139 -7.33 -5.61 -3.09
C TYR A 139 -7.06 -5.95 -4.57
N ASP A 140 -7.84 -5.38 -5.51
CA ASP A 140 -7.55 -5.52 -6.94
C ASP A 140 -6.19 -4.92 -7.29
N GLU A 141 -5.96 -3.68 -6.87
CA GLU A 141 -4.73 -2.95 -7.13
C GLU A 141 -3.53 -3.61 -6.46
N LEU A 142 -3.70 -4.09 -5.22
CA LEU A 142 -2.67 -4.85 -4.52
C LEU A 142 -2.32 -6.14 -5.27
N ARG A 143 -3.32 -6.89 -5.76
CA ARG A 143 -3.10 -8.10 -6.57
C ARG A 143 -2.38 -7.80 -7.86
N ARG A 144 -2.85 -6.81 -8.63
CA ARG A 144 -2.25 -6.42 -9.91
C ARG A 144 -0.82 -5.90 -9.72
N PHE A 145 -0.57 -5.18 -8.64
CA PHE A 145 0.78 -4.74 -8.31
C PHE A 145 1.70 -5.91 -7.94
N PHE A 146 1.20 -6.84 -7.13
CA PHE A 146 1.93 -8.05 -6.76
C PHE A 146 2.27 -8.91 -7.99
N ASP A 147 1.30 -9.14 -8.88
CA ASP A 147 1.51 -9.89 -10.12
C ASP A 147 2.56 -9.19 -11.00
N TYR A 148 2.43 -7.87 -11.22
CA TYR A 148 3.44 -7.09 -11.93
C TYR A 148 4.82 -7.19 -11.26
N ALA A 149 4.91 -7.05 -9.93
CA ALA A 149 6.16 -7.11 -9.20
C ALA A 149 6.87 -8.46 -9.37
N ARG A 150 6.12 -9.57 -9.38
CA ARG A 150 6.66 -10.91 -9.65
C ARG A 150 7.09 -11.11 -11.09
N GLU A 151 6.25 -10.72 -12.05
CA GLU A 151 6.50 -10.89 -13.48
C GLU A 151 7.68 -10.03 -13.96
N SER A 152 7.80 -8.82 -13.42
CA SER A 152 8.86 -7.87 -13.72
C SER A 152 10.20 -8.15 -13.02
N GLY A 153 10.20 -9.03 -12.03
CA GLY A 153 11.37 -9.38 -11.23
C GLY A 153 11.69 -8.41 -10.09
N LEU A 154 10.80 -7.46 -9.77
CA LEU A 154 10.90 -6.63 -8.55
C LEU A 154 10.81 -7.48 -7.28
N VAL A 155 10.07 -8.57 -7.35
CA VAL A 155 9.98 -9.61 -6.33
C VAL A 155 10.26 -10.96 -6.99
N GLY A 156 10.97 -11.83 -6.29
CA GLY A 156 11.30 -13.18 -6.74
C GLY A 156 10.10 -14.13 -6.68
N LYS A 157 10.39 -15.44 -6.80
CA LYS A 157 9.37 -16.49 -6.80
C LYS A 157 9.27 -17.26 -5.50
N LYS A 158 10.31 -17.19 -4.66
CA LYS A 158 10.41 -17.94 -3.42
C LYS A 158 9.64 -17.21 -2.33
N ILE A 159 8.71 -17.90 -1.66
CA ILE A 159 8.00 -17.37 -0.50
C ILE A 159 8.95 -17.34 0.71
N THR A 160 8.95 -16.24 1.45
CA THR A 160 9.73 -16.09 2.68
C THR A 160 9.45 -17.24 3.65
N GLY A 161 10.51 -17.85 4.17
CA GLY A 161 10.44 -18.97 5.12
C GLY A 161 10.15 -20.34 4.50
N GLN A 162 9.89 -20.43 3.20
CA GLN A 162 9.72 -21.71 2.52
C GLN A 162 11.07 -22.43 2.32
N ALA A 163 11.19 -23.65 2.85
CA ALA A 163 12.43 -24.43 2.84
C ALA A 163 12.82 -25.01 1.46
N ASN A 164 11.86 -25.20 0.54
CA ASN A 164 12.05 -26.05 -0.65
C ASN A 164 11.59 -25.36 -1.96
N GLY A 165 12.43 -24.47 -2.49
CA GLY A 165 12.36 -24.08 -3.90
C GLY A 165 13.70 -24.37 -4.54
N VAL A 166 13.74 -25.19 -5.59
CA VAL A 166 14.96 -25.40 -6.37
C VAL A 166 15.36 -24.03 -6.93
N ALA A 167 16.46 -23.48 -6.43
CA ALA A 167 16.98 -22.17 -6.83
C ALA A 167 17.56 -22.27 -8.25
N HIS A 168 16.70 -22.43 -9.25
CA HIS A 168 17.09 -22.29 -10.64
C HIS A 168 17.15 -20.79 -10.97
N GLY A 169 18.29 -20.17 -10.67
CA GLY A 169 18.66 -18.85 -11.19
C GLY A 169 18.05 -17.61 -10.50
N ASP A 170 17.38 -17.77 -9.35
CA ASP A 170 16.72 -16.67 -8.62
C ASP A 170 17.35 -16.38 -7.23
N ALA A 171 18.57 -16.87 -6.94
CA ALA A 171 19.22 -16.68 -5.63
C ALA A 171 19.47 -15.21 -5.26
N ASP A 172 19.60 -14.33 -6.26
CA ASP A 172 19.87 -12.90 -6.08
C ASP A 172 18.59 -12.05 -6.04
N LYS A 173 17.40 -12.64 -6.21
CA LYS A 173 16.13 -11.89 -6.20
C LYS A 173 15.50 -11.83 -4.81
N PRO A 174 14.83 -10.72 -4.44
CA PRO A 174 14.08 -10.61 -3.19
C PRO A 174 13.06 -11.74 -3.02
N GLU A 175 12.91 -12.30 -1.82
CA GLU A 175 11.83 -13.25 -1.55
C GLU A 175 10.45 -12.56 -1.60
N ILE A 176 9.39 -13.34 -1.86
CA ILE A 176 8.01 -12.88 -1.69
C ILE A 176 7.73 -12.76 -0.20
N CYS A 177 7.66 -11.50 0.27
CA CYS A 177 7.29 -11.17 1.64
C CYS A 177 5.83 -10.69 1.69
N MET A 178 4.91 -11.63 1.88
CA MET A 178 3.47 -11.39 2.04
C MET A 178 3.07 -11.77 3.46
N ILE A 179 2.50 -10.82 4.22
CA ILE A 179 2.08 -10.99 5.61
C ILE A 179 0.56 -10.98 5.64
N ASP A 180 -0.05 -12.01 6.22
CA ASP A 180 -1.48 -11.98 6.58
C ASP A 180 -1.63 -11.43 8.01
N ALA A 181 -2.56 -10.50 8.19
CA ALA A 181 -2.79 -9.84 9.47
C ALA A 181 -3.29 -10.81 10.55
N ASP A 182 -4.08 -11.83 10.21
CA ASP A 182 -4.51 -12.82 11.20
C ASP A 182 -3.33 -13.73 11.61
N ASP A 183 -2.45 -14.09 10.68
CA ASP A 183 -1.22 -14.85 10.98
C ASP A 183 -0.25 -14.03 11.86
N LEU A 184 -0.06 -12.74 11.55
CA LEU A 184 0.74 -11.82 12.37
C LEU A 184 0.19 -11.70 13.80
N LEU A 185 -1.13 -11.64 13.96
CA LEU A 185 -1.75 -11.53 15.29
C LEU A 185 -1.75 -12.86 16.06
N ASP A 186 -1.69 -13.99 15.38
CA ASP A 186 -1.60 -15.32 16.00
C ASP A 186 -0.16 -15.67 16.43
N ASP A 187 0.86 -15.27 15.65
CA ASP A 187 2.28 -15.45 15.96
C ASP A 187 3.13 -14.23 15.57
N PRO A 188 3.07 -13.13 16.36
CA PRO A 188 3.82 -11.93 16.05
C PRO A 188 5.32 -12.15 15.97
N GLU A 189 5.90 -12.94 16.88
CA GLU A 189 7.33 -13.16 16.95
C GLU A 189 7.83 -13.96 15.74
N GLY A 190 7.17 -15.07 15.41
CA GLY A 190 7.54 -15.89 14.25
C GLY A 190 7.47 -15.11 12.95
N VAL A 191 6.37 -14.37 12.74
CA VAL A 191 6.18 -13.53 11.55
C VAL A 191 7.21 -12.41 11.48
N LEU A 192 7.50 -11.68 12.57
CA LEU A 192 8.52 -10.63 12.58
C LEU A 192 9.92 -11.20 12.35
N ARG A 193 10.27 -12.35 12.93
CA ARG A 193 11.56 -13.00 12.67
C ARG A 193 11.73 -13.35 11.19
N ALA A 194 10.71 -13.93 10.57
CA ALA A 194 10.71 -14.26 9.15
C ALA A 194 10.82 -12.99 8.28
N TYR A 195 10.05 -11.95 8.61
CA TYR A 195 10.10 -10.65 7.96
C TYR A 195 11.50 -10.03 8.04
N CYS A 196 12.05 -9.84 9.25
CA CYS A 196 13.37 -9.28 9.49
C CYS A 196 14.46 -10.01 8.70
N LYS A 197 14.43 -11.35 8.70
CA LYS A 197 15.37 -12.16 7.91
C LYS A 197 15.23 -11.88 6.40
N SER A 198 14.01 -11.81 5.88
CA SER A 198 13.75 -11.53 4.46
C SER A 198 14.24 -10.16 4.02
N VAL A 199 13.99 -9.13 4.85
CA VAL A 199 14.36 -7.75 4.53
C VAL A 199 15.79 -7.41 4.97
N GLY A 200 16.53 -8.34 5.57
CA GLY A 200 17.89 -8.16 6.06
C GLY A 200 17.98 -7.13 7.18
N LEU A 201 17.12 -7.26 8.19
CA LEU A 201 17.16 -6.57 9.47
C LEU A 201 17.44 -7.61 10.57
N GLU A 202 18.13 -7.17 11.63
CA GLU A 202 18.25 -7.97 12.85
C GLU A 202 16.93 -7.90 13.62
N PHE A 203 16.41 -9.05 14.05
CA PHE A 203 15.24 -9.08 14.93
C PHE A 203 15.67 -8.92 16.39
N THR A 204 15.01 -8.02 17.11
CA THR A 204 15.10 -7.90 18.57
C THR A 204 13.71 -8.01 19.19
N LEU A 205 13.63 -8.51 20.43
CA LEU A 205 12.34 -8.63 21.14
C LEU A 205 11.67 -7.27 21.38
N ASP A 206 12.46 -6.20 21.49
CA ASP A 206 11.97 -4.83 21.64
C ASP A 206 11.13 -4.37 20.44
N MET A 207 11.23 -5.02 19.27
CA MET A 207 10.34 -4.72 18.14
C MET A 207 8.86 -5.06 18.40
N LEU A 208 8.58 -5.85 19.45
CA LEU A 208 7.23 -6.24 19.88
C LEU A 208 6.75 -5.45 21.12
N ASN A 209 7.56 -4.53 21.65
CA ASN A 209 7.23 -3.76 22.85
C ASN A 209 7.63 -2.29 22.67
N TRP A 210 6.69 -1.39 22.86
CA TRP A 210 6.89 0.05 22.78
C TRP A 210 6.26 0.75 23.99
N ASP A 211 6.33 0.09 25.15
CA ASP A 211 5.79 0.59 26.43
C ASP A 211 6.69 1.69 27.02
N ASN A 212 6.90 2.77 26.25
CA ASN A 212 7.70 3.92 26.65
C ASN A 212 7.19 5.21 26.01
N GLU A 213 7.35 6.32 26.74
CA GLU A 213 6.81 7.62 26.34
C GLU A 213 7.40 8.10 24.99
N GLU A 214 8.69 7.86 24.74
CA GLU A 214 9.36 8.33 23.52
C GLU A 214 8.72 7.73 22.25
N ASP A 215 8.48 6.41 22.24
CA ASP A 215 7.82 5.74 21.12
C ASP A 215 6.37 6.17 20.97
N HIS A 216 5.62 6.35 22.07
CA HIS A 216 4.25 6.85 22.02
C HIS A 216 4.16 8.30 21.50
N GLU A 217 5.03 9.20 21.95
CA GLU A 217 5.10 10.58 21.46
C GLU A 217 5.43 10.61 19.96
N ARG A 218 6.42 9.80 19.55
CA ARG A 218 6.81 9.67 18.15
C ARG A 218 5.68 9.13 17.28
N ALA A 219 4.97 8.10 17.74
CA ALA A 219 3.85 7.50 17.01
C ALA A 219 2.70 8.51 16.85
N LYS A 220 2.30 9.19 17.93
CA LYS A 220 1.27 10.25 17.90
C LYS A 220 1.63 11.35 16.92
N ALA A 221 2.87 11.82 16.92
CA ALA A 221 3.33 12.85 16.00
C ALA A 221 3.36 12.36 14.54
N ALA A 222 3.82 11.13 14.29
CA ALA A 222 3.91 10.56 12.93
C ALA A 222 2.53 10.33 12.30
N PHE A 223 1.52 9.97 13.11
CA PHE A 223 0.18 9.63 12.66
C PHE A 223 -0.89 10.70 12.94
N GLU A 224 -0.51 11.89 13.38
CA GLU A 224 -1.45 12.99 13.72
C GLU A 224 -2.47 13.29 12.60
N LYS A 225 -2.04 13.25 11.34
CA LYS A 225 -2.90 13.49 10.17
C LYS A 225 -3.92 12.38 9.89
N TRP A 226 -3.75 11.24 10.54
CA TRP A 226 -4.56 10.03 10.40
C TRP A 226 -5.32 9.71 11.70
N LYS A 227 -5.62 10.75 12.49
CA LYS A 227 -6.38 10.61 13.74
C LYS A 227 -7.68 9.82 13.51
N GLY A 228 -7.96 8.89 14.41
CA GLY A 228 -9.11 7.99 14.36
C GLY A 228 -8.89 6.68 13.59
N TRP A 229 -7.78 6.55 12.82
CA TRP A 229 -7.49 5.34 12.05
C TRP A 229 -6.59 4.34 12.79
N HIS A 230 -5.73 4.84 13.67
CA HIS A 230 -4.66 4.04 14.29
C HIS A 230 -4.66 4.10 15.82
N GLU A 231 -5.69 4.67 16.43
CA GLU A 231 -5.77 4.89 17.89
C GLU A 231 -5.55 3.57 18.67
N ASP A 232 -6.19 2.48 18.25
CA ASP A 232 -6.02 1.16 18.90
C ASP A 232 -4.54 0.71 18.96
N ALA A 233 -3.74 1.04 17.93
CA ALA A 233 -2.32 0.72 17.90
C ALA A 233 -1.48 1.78 18.65
N ILE A 234 -1.81 3.06 18.50
CA ILE A 234 -1.13 4.19 19.17
C ILE A 234 -1.27 4.09 20.70
N ASP A 235 -2.41 3.60 21.19
CA ASP A 235 -2.72 3.45 22.61
C ASP A 235 -2.30 2.09 23.19
N SER A 236 -1.85 1.15 22.35
CA SER A 236 -1.30 -0.12 22.78
C SER A 236 0.18 0.01 23.17
N THR A 237 0.72 -0.96 23.88
CA THR A 237 2.13 -0.94 24.36
C THR A 237 2.95 -2.14 23.86
N ASP A 238 2.30 -3.12 23.25
CA ASP A 238 2.94 -4.35 22.76
C ASP A 238 2.18 -4.98 21.58
N LEU A 239 2.88 -5.86 20.86
CA LEU A 239 2.28 -6.83 19.95
C LEU A 239 2.51 -8.24 20.50
N LYS A 240 1.48 -8.82 21.11
CA LYS A 240 1.50 -10.18 21.64
C LYS A 240 0.50 -11.09 20.92
N PRO A 241 0.73 -12.42 20.92
CA PRO A 241 -0.24 -13.37 20.39
C PRO A 241 -1.64 -13.13 20.97
N ARG A 242 -2.66 -13.21 20.13
CA ARG A 242 -4.06 -13.12 20.59
C ARG A 242 -4.35 -14.21 21.63
N ALA A 243 -5.04 -13.84 22.71
CA ALA A 243 -5.45 -14.78 23.76
C ALA A 243 -6.32 -15.94 23.23
N HIS A 244 -7.13 -15.65 22.22
CA HIS A 244 -7.97 -16.62 21.54
C HIS A 244 -7.83 -16.46 20.03
N LYS A 245 -7.64 -17.58 19.33
CA LYS A 245 -7.70 -17.60 17.87
C LYS A 245 -9.07 -17.16 17.39
N LYS A 246 -9.10 -16.44 16.28
CA LYS A 246 -10.33 -16.00 15.64
C LYS A 246 -11.18 -17.23 15.28
N VAL A 247 -12.39 -17.31 15.84
CA VAL A 247 -13.34 -18.37 15.54
C VAL A 247 -13.81 -18.20 14.09
N ALA A 248 -13.77 -19.28 13.30
CA ALA A 248 -14.31 -19.27 11.95
C ALA A 248 -15.82 -18.99 11.99
N LYS A 249 -16.26 -17.99 11.23
CA LYS A 249 -17.67 -17.63 11.08
C LYS A 249 -18.14 -18.00 9.68
N THR A 250 -19.39 -18.42 9.59
CA THR A 250 -20.12 -18.54 8.32
C THR A 250 -20.50 -17.16 7.79
N GLU A 251 -20.79 -17.05 6.50
CA GLU A 251 -21.28 -15.80 5.90
C GLU A 251 -22.50 -15.24 6.63
N ALA A 252 -23.45 -16.11 6.98
CA ALA A 252 -24.65 -15.70 7.71
C ALA A 252 -24.34 -15.13 9.11
N GLN A 253 -23.29 -15.62 9.78
CA GLN A 253 -22.88 -15.07 11.08
C GLN A 253 -22.22 -13.70 10.93
N TRP A 254 -21.41 -13.50 9.88
CA TRP A 254 -20.87 -12.19 9.55
C TRP A 254 -21.97 -11.19 9.20
N ASP A 255 -22.90 -11.58 8.34
CA ASP A 255 -24.02 -10.74 7.93
C ASP A 255 -24.89 -10.32 9.12
N ALA A 256 -25.16 -11.26 10.04
CA ALA A 256 -25.92 -10.96 11.25
C ALA A 256 -25.23 -9.91 12.14
N GLU A 257 -23.92 -10.07 12.37
CA GLU A 257 -23.14 -9.11 13.17
C GLU A 257 -23.05 -7.74 12.51
N TRP A 258 -22.81 -7.68 11.19
CA TRP A 258 -22.75 -6.40 10.49
C TRP A 258 -24.11 -5.70 10.46
N LYS A 259 -25.20 -6.45 10.31
CA LYS A 259 -26.57 -5.92 10.36
C LYS A 259 -26.92 -5.39 11.73
N GLU A 260 -26.55 -6.10 12.79
CA GLU A 260 -26.71 -5.62 14.17
C GLU A 260 -25.95 -4.31 14.40
N LYS A 261 -24.70 -4.24 13.92
CA LYS A 261 -23.80 -3.12 14.20
C LYS A 261 -24.02 -1.90 13.30
N TYR A 262 -24.33 -2.11 12.03
CA TYR A 262 -24.33 -1.07 10.99
C TYR A 262 -25.69 -0.90 10.29
N GLY A 263 -26.71 -1.67 10.70
CA GLY A 263 -28.02 -1.69 10.05
C GLY A 263 -28.01 -2.40 8.70
N GLU A 264 -29.19 -2.50 8.09
CA GLU A 264 -29.41 -3.23 6.81
C GLU A 264 -28.58 -2.66 5.66
N GLU A 265 -28.56 -1.34 5.52
CA GLU A 265 -27.87 -0.67 4.41
C GLU A 265 -26.34 -0.78 4.55
N GLY A 266 -25.81 -0.53 5.75
CA GLY A 266 -24.38 -0.69 6.02
C GLY A 266 -23.92 -2.14 5.84
N ALA A 267 -24.67 -3.11 6.35
CA ALA A 267 -24.37 -4.52 6.16
C ALA A 267 -24.36 -4.93 4.68
N LYS A 268 -25.31 -4.43 3.89
CA LYS A 268 -25.34 -4.68 2.44
C LYS A 268 -24.12 -4.09 1.73
N ILE A 269 -23.75 -2.84 2.03
CA ILE A 269 -22.56 -2.19 1.45
C ILE A 269 -21.29 -2.98 1.81
N ILE A 270 -21.17 -3.42 3.06
CA ILE A 270 -20.05 -4.22 3.53
C ILE A 270 -20.01 -5.55 2.78
N ARG A 271 -21.12 -6.30 2.72
CA ARG A 271 -21.23 -7.58 1.99
C ARG A 271 -20.81 -7.42 0.53
N ASP A 272 -21.43 -6.48 -0.18
CA ASP A 272 -21.13 -6.23 -1.60
C ASP A 272 -19.65 -5.90 -1.82
N THR A 273 -19.01 -5.23 -0.86
CA THR A 273 -17.59 -4.87 -0.93
C THR A 273 -16.69 -6.06 -0.56
N VAL A 274 -17.05 -6.86 0.43
CA VAL A 274 -16.34 -8.09 0.80
C VAL A 274 -16.32 -9.05 -0.39
N ASP A 275 -17.48 -9.35 -0.97
CA ASP A 275 -17.60 -10.31 -2.06
C ASP A 275 -16.76 -9.91 -3.28
N LYS A 276 -16.70 -8.61 -3.60
CA LYS A 276 -15.84 -8.08 -4.68
C LYS A 276 -14.35 -8.26 -4.44
N ASN A 277 -13.91 -8.34 -3.19
CA ASN A 277 -12.48 -8.35 -2.81
C ASN A 277 -11.99 -9.73 -2.34
N MET A 278 -12.88 -10.66 -1.99
CA MET A 278 -12.50 -11.97 -1.44
C MET A 278 -11.63 -12.80 -2.37
N ASP A 279 -11.92 -12.85 -3.67
CA ASP A 279 -11.12 -13.62 -4.62
C ASP A 279 -9.68 -13.09 -4.73
N HIS A 280 -9.51 -11.77 -4.67
CA HIS A 280 -8.20 -11.12 -4.67
C HIS A 280 -7.41 -11.46 -3.39
N TYR A 281 -8.07 -11.38 -2.23
CA TYR A 281 -7.49 -11.77 -0.95
C TYR A 281 -7.08 -13.25 -0.93
N LEU A 282 -7.97 -14.17 -1.34
CA LEU A 282 -7.69 -15.61 -1.35
C LEU A 282 -6.56 -15.98 -2.31
N TYR A 283 -6.44 -15.27 -3.44
CA TYR A 283 -5.30 -15.40 -4.33
C TYR A 283 -3.99 -14.99 -3.64
N LEU A 284 -3.94 -13.79 -3.05
CA LEU A 284 -2.75 -13.27 -2.36
C LEU A 284 -2.36 -14.14 -1.15
N LYS A 285 -3.35 -14.71 -0.47
CA LYS A 285 -3.16 -15.59 0.70
C LYS A 285 -2.31 -16.82 0.38
N GLN A 286 -2.30 -17.29 -0.86
CA GLN A 286 -1.47 -18.43 -1.29
C GLN A 286 0.04 -18.13 -1.18
N PHE A 287 0.42 -16.86 -1.14
CA PHE A 287 1.80 -16.40 -1.12
C PHE A 287 2.28 -15.97 0.27
N VAL A 288 1.43 -16.07 1.29
CA VAL A 288 1.76 -15.65 2.67
C VAL A 288 2.97 -16.41 3.17
N LEU A 289 3.88 -15.65 3.79
CA LEU A 289 5.13 -16.13 4.36
C LEU A 289 4.90 -17.30 5.32
N LYS A 290 5.93 -18.11 5.51
CA LYS A 290 5.93 -19.24 6.44
C LYS A 290 6.81 -18.89 7.62
N ALA A 291 6.19 -18.53 8.75
CA ALA A 291 6.84 -18.34 10.03
C ALA A 291 7.35 -19.68 10.59
#